data_AF-A0A183HT49-F1
#
_entry.id   AF-A0A183HT49-F1
#
_cell.length_a   1.000
_cell.length_b   1.000
_cell.length_c   1.000
_cell.angle_alpha   90.00
_cell.angle_beta   90.00
_cell.angle_gamma   90.00
#
_symmetry.space_group_name_H-M   'P 1'
#
loop_
_entity.id
_entity.type
_entity.pdbx_description
1 polymer ?
#
loop_
_entity_poly.entity_id
_entity_poly.type
_entity_poly.pdbx_seq_one_letter_code
_entity_poly.pdbx_strand_id
1 'polypeptide(L)'
;MARNSRTTNREVPPVPPEFLQPAPLNPNARGQIASHPYDCMTITCFFKGSIGPQNQCILRDGQLLTMAYRKEFRMLTEEERLRFLNAITMLKRSGEYDRMSMEHREVGQGSGAHAGPGFLPWHREFLKRFEIALRLIDPKVTLPYWDCVMDNYLPDPRDSIFFSPIFMGETDFFGNVITGPFAYWSTLDG
;
A
#
# COMPACT_ATOMS: atom_id res chain seq x y z
N MET A 1 -26.16 -36.81 -8.22
CA MET A 1 -24.98 -36.01 -7.82
C MET A 1 -24.87 -34.83 -8.77
N ALA A 2 -25.43 -33.67 -8.41
CA ALA A 2 -25.35 -32.47 -9.24
C ALA A 2 -24.03 -31.74 -8.92
N ARG A 3 -23.14 -31.63 -9.92
CA ARG A 3 -21.91 -30.82 -9.81
C ARG A 3 -22.31 -29.35 -9.80
N ASN A 4 -22.15 -28.72 -8.65
CA ASN A 4 -22.38 -27.29 -8.47
C ASN A 4 -21.19 -26.53 -9.06
N SER A 5 -21.29 -26.11 -10.32
CA SER A 5 -20.30 -25.26 -10.97
C SER A 5 -20.41 -23.85 -10.40
N ARG A 6 -19.64 -23.56 -9.33
CA ARG A 6 -19.42 -22.19 -8.86
C ARG A 6 -18.62 -21.44 -9.93
N THR A 7 -19.31 -20.74 -10.82
CA THR A 7 -18.71 -19.63 -11.58
C THR A 7 -18.36 -18.53 -10.59
N THR A 8 -17.10 -18.47 -10.19
CA THR A 8 -16.55 -17.29 -9.51
C THR A 8 -16.57 -16.15 -10.52
N ASN A 9 -17.56 -15.26 -10.42
CA ASN A 9 -17.50 -13.95 -11.08
C ASN A 9 -16.27 -13.23 -10.51
N ARG A 10 -15.14 -13.33 -11.21
CA ARG A 10 -13.98 -12.48 -10.93
C ARG A 10 -14.38 -11.09 -11.36
N GLU A 11 -14.78 -10.26 -10.39
CA GLU A 11 -14.86 -8.82 -10.61
C GLU A 11 -13.46 -8.34 -11.02
N VAL A 12 -13.32 -8.02 -12.30
CA VAL A 12 -12.10 -7.41 -12.82
C VAL A 12 -12.14 -5.96 -12.35
N PRO A 13 -11.12 -5.46 -11.62
CA PRO A 13 -11.07 -4.07 -11.23
C PRO A 13 -11.19 -3.18 -12.48
N PRO A 14 -11.84 -2.01 -12.39
CA PRO A 14 -11.95 -1.12 -13.52
C PRO A 14 -10.55 -0.77 -14.04
N VAL A 15 -10.33 -0.94 -15.35
CA VAL A 15 -9.08 -0.55 -15.99
C VAL A 15 -9.01 0.98 -15.99
N PRO A 16 -7.89 1.59 -15.58
CA PRO A 16 -7.75 3.03 -15.68
C PRO A 16 -8.00 3.50 -17.12
N PRO A 17 -8.76 4.59 -17.31
CA PRO A 17 -8.92 5.21 -18.63
C PRO A 17 -7.56 5.41 -19.30
N GLU A 18 -7.52 5.31 -20.63
CA GLU A 18 -6.28 5.37 -21.41
C GLU A 18 -5.39 6.58 -21.05
N PHE A 19 -5.99 7.75 -20.81
CA PHE A 19 -5.28 8.97 -20.42
C PHE A 19 -4.65 8.95 -19.02
N LEU A 20 -5.02 7.98 -18.17
CA LEU A 20 -4.43 7.73 -16.85
C LEU A 20 -3.49 6.52 -16.85
N GLN A 21 -3.38 5.80 -17.96
CA GLN A 21 -2.39 4.73 -18.09
C GLN A 21 -0.99 5.32 -18.22
N PRO A 22 0.05 4.68 -17.66
CA PRO A 22 1.42 5.15 -17.83
C PRO A 22 1.77 5.25 -19.32
N ALA A 23 2.27 6.41 -19.76
CA ALA A 23 2.74 6.56 -21.12
C ALA A 23 3.86 5.54 -21.41
N PRO A 24 3.93 4.98 -22.64
CA PRO A 24 5.06 4.14 -23.04
C PRO A 24 6.37 4.89 -22.79
N LEU A 25 7.25 4.29 -22.00
CA LEU A 25 8.54 4.91 -21.68
C LEU A 25 9.50 4.77 -22.85
N ASN A 26 10.21 5.84 -23.18
CA ASN A 26 11.37 5.74 -24.04
C ASN A 26 12.45 4.90 -23.31
N PRO A 27 13.00 3.83 -23.93
CA PRO A 27 14.05 3.00 -23.32
C PRO A 27 15.28 3.79 -22.86
N ASN A 28 15.53 4.96 -23.44
CA ASN A 28 16.66 5.84 -23.12
C ASN A 28 16.29 7.04 -22.23
N ALA A 29 15.08 7.07 -21.64
CA ALA A 29 14.70 8.14 -20.73
C ALA A 29 15.60 8.17 -19.48
N ARG A 30 15.89 9.37 -18.96
CA ARG A 30 16.58 9.51 -17.66
C ARG A 30 15.72 8.87 -16.56
N GLY A 31 16.35 8.13 -15.65
CA GLY A 31 15.66 7.43 -14.54
C GLY A 31 15.19 6.01 -14.87
N GLN A 32 15.60 5.42 -16.00
CA GLN A 32 15.32 4.01 -16.36
C GLN A 32 16.28 3.02 -15.68
N ILE A 33 17.39 3.50 -15.13
CA ILE A 33 18.34 2.71 -14.35
C ILE A 33 18.05 2.99 -12.88
N ALA A 34 17.44 2.02 -12.22
CA ALA A 34 17.22 2.02 -10.77
C ALA A 34 18.18 1.03 -10.14
N SER A 35 18.81 1.42 -9.03
CA SER A 35 19.67 0.52 -8.24
C SER A 35 18.88 -0.15 -7.12
N HIS A 36 17.79 0.50 -6.70
CA HIS A 36 16.87 0.05 -5.68
C HIS A 36 15.43 0.09 -6.22
N PRO A 37 14.53 -0.82 -5.79
CA PRO A 37 13.11 -0.77 -6.15
C PRO A 37 12.41 0.57 -5.85
N TYR A 38 12.94 1.35 -4.91
CA TYR A 38 12.42 2.67 -4.55
C TYR A 38 12.87 3.80 -5.49
N ASP A 39 13.91 3.59 -6.29
CA ASP A 39 14.39 4.55 -7.29
C ASP A 39 13.48 4.56 -8.54
N CYS A 40 12.58 3.58 -8.66
CA CYS A 40 11.73 3.40 -9.82
C CYS A 40 10.64 4.49 -9.92
N MET A 41 10.89 5.48 -10.78
CA MET A 41 9.82 6.33 -11.31
C MET A 41 8.86 5.52 -12.20
N THR A 42 9.34 4.42 -12.77
CA THR A 42 8.53 3.44 -13.51
C THR A 42 9.11 2.05 -13.29
N ILE A 43 8.26 1.08 -12.95
CA ILE A 43 8.68 -0.22 -12.39
C ILE A 43 9.17 -1.13 -13.53
N THR A 44 10.45 -1.09 -13.87
CA THR A 44 11.11 -2.13 -14.66
C THR A 44 11.38 -3.35 -13.77
N CYS A 45 10.37 -4.22 -13.66
CA CYS A 45 10.37 -5.56 -13.03
C CYS A 45 11.36 -5.87 -11.88
N PHE A 46 11.44 -5.03 -10.86
CA PHE A 46 12.25 -5.28 -9.66
C PHE A 46 11.66 -6.33 -8.69
N PHE A 47 10.51 -6.92 -9.01
CA PHE A 47 9.85 -7.96 -8.21
C PHE A 47 10.47 -9.36 -8.40
N LYS A 48 11.80 -9.40 -8.63
CA LYS A 48 12.57 -10.61 -8.92
C LYS A 48 11.98 -11.45 -10.07
N GLY A 49 11.31 -10.78 -11.01
CA GLY A 49 10.65 -11.35 -12.17
C GLY A 49 11.47 -11.16 -13.45
N SER A 50 10.89 -11.55 -14.59
CA SER A 50 11.46 -11.34 -15.92
C SER A 50 10.59 -10.39 -16.73
N ILE A 51 11.21 -9.58 -17.59
CA ILE A 51 10.48 -8.76 -18.55
C ILE A 51 10.02 -9.67 -19.70
N GLY A 52 8.70 -9.78 -19.87
CA GLY A 52 8.08 -10.50 -20.97
C GLY A 52 8.17 -9.75 -22.30
N PRO A 53 7.81 -10.40 -23.42
CA PRO A 53 7.96 -9.87 -24.77
C PRO A 53 7.16 -8.59 -25.07
N GLN A 54 6.17 -8.26 -24.23
CA GLN A 54 5.35 -7.04 -24.32
C GLN A 54 5.78 -5.97 -23.29
N ASN A 55 7.03 -6.00 -22.84
CA ASN A 55 7.57 -5.13 -21.79
C ASN A 55 6.81 -5.21 -20.45
N GLN A 56 6.28 -6.40 -20.16
CA GLN A 56 5.41 -6.66 -19.03
C GLN A 56 6.17 -7.43 -17.94
N CYS A 57 6.01 -7.07 -16.67
CA CYS A 57 6.75 -7.75 -15.59
C CYS A 57 6.07 -9.07 -15.20
N ILE A 58 6.75 -10.18 -15.44
CA ILE A 58 6.30 -11.53 -15.09
C ILE A 58 6.98 -11.92 -13.78
N LEU A 59 6.20 -12.15 -12.74
CA LEU A 59 6.66 -12.60 -11.42
C LEU A 59 7.22 -14.03 -11.49
N ARG A 60 7.93 -14.45 -10.43
CA ARG A 60 8.53 -15.80 -10.35
C ARG A 60 7.52 -16.94 -10.48
N ASP A 61 6.29 -16.71 -10.07
CA ASP A 61 5.18 -17.67 -10.15
C ASP A 61 4.48 -17.64 -11.53
N GLY A 62 5.02 -16.89 -12.49
CA GLY A 62 4.46 -16.74 -13.84
C GLY A 62 3.30 -15.75 -13.93
N GLN A 63 2.86 -15.14 -12.83
CA GLN A 63 1.79 -14.14 -12.85
C GLN A 63 2.31 -12.81 -13.36
N LEU A 64 1.45 -12.08 -14.06
CA LEU A 64 1.76 -10.72 -14.46
C LEU A 64 1.63 -9.78 -13.26
N LEU A 65 2.63 -8.92 -13.05
CA LEU A 65 2.51 -7.80 -12.13
C LEU A 65 1.56 -6.76 -12.75
N THR A 66 0.36 -6.64 -12.19
CA THR A 66 -0.64 -5.66 -12.64
C THR A 66 -0.55 -4.36 -11.85
N MET A 67 -1.17 -3.29 -12.36
CA MET A 67 -1.37 -2.07 -11.58
C MET A 67 -2.17 -2.36 -10.30
N ALA A 68 -1.80 -1.65 -9.22
CA ALA A 68 -2.50 -1.71 -7.94
C ALA A 68 -3.80 -0.88 -8.00
N TYR A 69 -4.91 -1.47 -7.55
CA TYR A 69 -6.17 -0.77 -7.33
C TYR A 69 -6.36 -0.52 -5.82
N ARG A 70 -6.31 0.76 -5.43
CA ARG A 70 -6.45 1.18 -4.03
C ARG A 70 -7.94 1.29 -3.68
N LYS A 71 -8.39 0.48 -2.74
CA LYS A 71 -9.79 0.40 -2.28
C LYS A 71 -9.95 1.08 -0.92
N GLU A 72 -11.16 1.50 -0.61
CA GLU A 72 -11.53 1.88 0.75
C GLU A 72 -11.36 0.67 1.67
N PHE A 73 -10.72 0.85 2.83
CA PHE A 73 -10.31 -0.24 3.72
C PHE A 73 -11.47 -1.15 4.17
N ARG A 74 -12.65 -0.57 4.44
CA ARG A 74 -13.86 -1.29 4.86
C ARG A 74 -14.48 -2.10 3.72
N MET A 75 -14.14 -1.77 2.48
CA MET A 75 -14.56 -2.50 1.28
C MET A 75 -13.61 -3.65 0.89
N LEU A 76 -12.51 -3.83 1.63
CA LEU A 76 -11.63 -4.98 1.42
C LEU A 76 -12.32 -6.27 1.87
N THR A 77 -12.21 -7.29 1.03
CA THR A 77 -12.50 -8.67 1.44
C THR A 77 -11.59 -9.08 2.60
N GLU A 78 -12.00 -10.09 3.36
CA GLU A 78 -11.19 -10.62 4.45
C GLU A 78 -9.79 -11.06 3.97
N GLU A 79 -9.71 -11.72 2.80
CA GLU A 79 -8.42 -12.13 2.22
C GLU A 79 -7.52 -10.93 1.89
N GLU A 80 -8.06 -9.91 1.21
CA GLU A 80 -7.29 -8.70 0.87
C GLU A 80 -6.77 -7.99 2.13
N ARG A 81 -7.62 -7.89 3.15
CA ARG A 81 -7.28 -7.27 4.44
C ARG A 81 -6.19 -8.04 5.17
N LEU A 82 -6.32 -9.37 5.26
CA LEU A 82 -5.31 -10.22 5.91
C LEU A 82 -3.97 -10.16 5.17
N ARG A 83 -3.97 -10.12 3.83
CA ARG A 83 -2.74 -9.92 3.04
C ARG A 83 -2.07 -8.59 3.36
N PHE A 84 -2.84 -7.49 3.38
CA PHE A 84 -2.34 -6.17 3.73
C PHE A 84 -1.76 -6.13 5.15
N LEU A 85 -2.51 -6.62 6.14
CA LEU A 85 -2.11 -6.65 7.55
C LEU A 85 -0.88 -7.53 7.80
N ASN A 86 -0.78 -8.67 7.10
CA ASN A 86 0.41 -9.50 7.15
C ASN A 86 1.63 -8.80 6.52
N ALA A 87 1.47 -8.20 5.35
CA ALA A 87 2.54 -7.50 4.65
C ALA A 87 3.09 -6.31 5.46
N ILE A 88 2.22 -5.48 6.06
CA ILE A 88 2.65 -4.35 6.90
C ILE A 88 3.35 -4.82 8.18
N THR A 89 2.88 -5.92 8.79
CA THR A 89 3.53 -6.53 9.97
C THR A 89 4.92 -7.06 9.62
N MET A 90 5.06 -7.71 8.46
CA MET A 90 6.37 -8.15 7.96
C MET A 90 7.29 -6.97 7.68
N LEU A 91 6.76 -5.88 7.11
CA LEU A 91 7.51 -4.64 6.84
C LEU A 91 8.00 -3.95 8.13
N LYS A 92 7.19 -3.98 9.19
CA LYS A 92 7.59 -3.51 10.53
C LYS A 92 8.68 -4.38 11.13
N ARG A 93 8.51 -5.70 11.11
CA ARG A 93 9.51 -6.65 11.64
C ARG A 93 10.85 -6.58 10.93
N SER A 94 10.87 -6.23 9.64
CA SER A 94 12.12 -6.07 8.90
C SER A 94 12.85 -4.76 9.19
N GLY A 95 12.25 -3.83 9.94
CA GLY A 95 12.76 -2.49 10.19
C GLY A 95 12.54 -1.50 9.04
N GLU A 96 11.99 -1.94 7.91
CA GLU A 96 11.75 -1.06 6.75
C GLU A 96 10.65 -0.04 7.02
N TYR A 97 9.59 -0.44 7.74
CA TYR A 97 8.56 0.50 8.18
C TYR A 97 9.16 1.63 9.03
N ASP A 98 10.10 1.31 9.91
CA ASP A 98 10.73 2.27 10.82
C ASP A 98 11.73 3.15 10.08
N ARG A 99 12.50 2.58 9.15
CA ARG A 99 13.37 3.33 8.24
C ARG A 99 12.58 4.38 7.45
N MET A 100 11.46 4.00 6.84
CA MET A 100 10.59 4.94 6.11
C MET A 100 9.91 5.95 7.05
N SER A 101 9.56 5.55 8.27
CA SER A 101 9.04 6.47 9.29
C SER A 101 10.09 7.53 9.69
N MET A 102 11.37 7.15 9.77
CA MET A 102 12.47 8.08 9.99
C MET A 102 12.64 9.06 8.82
N GLU A 103 12.55 8.61 7.57
CA GLU A 103 12.58 9.50 6.40
C GLU A 103 11.49 10.59 6.47
N HIS A 104 10.27 10.20 6.85
CA HIS A 104 9.18 11.16 7.06
C HIS A 104 9.49 12.14 8.20
N ARG A 105 10.01 11.65 9.33
CA ARG A 105 10.39 12.47 10.49
C ARG A 105 11.44 13.53 10.12
N GLU A 106 12.49 13.12 9.39
CA GLU A 106 13.59 14.00 8.99
C GLU A 106 13.11 15.12 8.05
N VAL A 107 12.29 14.80 7.05
CA VAL A 107 11.77 15.81 6.13
C VAL A 107 10.74 16.72 6.79
N GLY A 108 9.98 16.21 7.78
CA GLY A 108 9.06 16.98 8.60
C GLY A 108 9.73 18.11 9.38
N GLN A 109 10.97 17.90 9.85
CA GLN A 109 11.75 18.93 10.54
C GLN A 109 12.26 20.03 9.59
N GLY A 110 12.38 19.73 8.29
CA GLY A 110 12.99 20.61 7.28
C GLY A 110 12.03 21.33 6.33
N SER A 111 10.71 21.36 6.59
CA SER A 111 9.69 22.00 5.73
C SER A 111 9.52 21.40 4.32
N GLY A 112 10.13 20.25 4.01
CA GLY A 112 10.08 19.67 2.66
C GLY A 112 8.76 18.95 2.32
N ALA A 113 8.08 18.43 3.35
CA ALA A 113 6.89 17.59 3.20
C ALA A 113 5.61 18.22 3.75
N HIS A 114 5.69 19.32 4.50
CA HIS A 114 4.55 19.90 5.22
C HIS A 114 4.49 21.42 5.06
N ALA A 115 3.30 21.99 5.28
CA ALA A 115 3.06 23.45 5.29
C ALA A 115 3.52 24.21 4.03
N GLY A 116 3.55 23.53 2.87
CA GLY A 116 4.00 24.12 1.61
C GLY A 116 3.57 23.32 0.38
N PRO A 117 3.91 23.80 -0.83
CA PRO A 117 3.48 23.19 -2.09
C PRO A 117 4.05 21.77 -2.31
N GLY A 118 5.11 21.41 -1.58
CA GLY A 118 5.69 20.07 -1.58
C GLY A 118 4.82 19.01 -0.91
N PHE A 119 3.79 19.38 -0.14
CA PHE A 119 2.99 18.46 0.66
C PHE A 119 2.41 17.30 -0.14
N LEU A 120 1.61 17.60 -1.17
CA LEU A 120 0.97 16.57 -1.99
C LEU A 120 1.95 15.72 -2.82
N PRO A 121 2.90 16.29 -3.58
CA PRO A 121 3.80 15.48 -4.40
C PRO A 121 4.73 14.62 -3.54
N TRP A 122 5.22 15.13 -2.41
CA TRP A 122 6.09 14.36 -1.50
C TRP A 122 5.36 13.14 -0.93
N HIS A 123 4.16 13.33 -0.37
CA HIS A 123 3.38 12.23 0.20
C HIS A 123 2.92 11.22 -0.87
N ARG A 124 2.60 11.68 -2.08
CA ARG A 124 2.28 10.78 -3.21
C ARG A 124 3.44 9.85 -3.54
N GLU A 125 4.66 10.40 -3.58
CA GLU A 125 5.88 9.65 -3.86
C GLU A 125 6.22 8.70 -2.70
N PHE A 126 6.12 9.17 -1.45
CA PHE A 126 6.29 8.36 -0.25
C PHE A 126 5.33 7.16 -0.20
N LEU A 127 4.04 7.39 -0.45
CA LEU A 127 3.04 6.30 -0.51
C LEU A 127 3.29 5.34 -1.68
N LYS A 128 3.84 5.81 -2.80
CA LYS A 128 4.25 4.94 -3.91
C LYS A 128 5.41 4.03 -3.47
N ARG A 129 6.44 4.54 -2.80
CA ARG A 129 7.53 3.72 -2.24
C ARG A 129 7.01 2.72 -1.22
N PHE A 130 6.10 3.16 -0.35
CA PHE A 130 5.50 2.32 0.68
C PHE A 130 4.70 1.17 0.06
N GLU A 131 3.91 1.43 -0.98
CA GLU A 131 3.19 0.40 -1.73
C GLU A 131 4.15 -0.57 -2.46
N ILE A 132 5.27 -0.07 -3.02
CA ILE A 132 6.31 -0.93 -3.58
C ILE A 132 6.89 -1.85 -2.49
N ALA A 133 7.19 -1.32 -1.30
CA ALA A 133 7.73 -2.09 -0.18
C ALA A 133 6.79 -3.23 0.25
N LEU A 134 5.49 -2.94 0.41
CA LEU A 134 4.47 -3.94 0.69
C LEU A 134 4.38 -5.00 -0.41
N ARG A 135 4.44 -4.57 -1.67
CA ARG A 135 4.34 -5.49 -2.82
C ARG A 135 5.57 -6.37 -3.00
N LEU A 136 6.74 -5.94 -2.53
CA LEU A 136 7.95 -6.78 -2.52
C LEU A 136 7.78 -7.98 -1.57
N ILE A 137 6.89 -7.85 -0.57
CA ILE A 137 6.48 -8.91 0.34
C ILE A 137 5.35 -9.75 -0.28
N ASP A 138 4.26 -9.12 -0.73
CA ASP A 138 3.17 -9.78 -1.46
C ASP A 138 2.74 -8.93 -2.68
N PRO A 139 3.07 -9.37 -3.92
CA PRO A 139 2.75 -8.62 -5.14
C PRO A 139 1.26 -8.36 -5.38
N LYS A 140 0.35 -9.05 -4.68
CA LYS A 140 -1.10 -8.85 -4.78
C LYS A 140 -1.63 -7.77 -3.85
N VAL A 141 -0.83 -7.34 -2.87
CA VAL A 141 -1.22 -6.25 -1.96
C VAL A 141 -1.32 -4.94 -2.70
N THR A 142 -2.32 -4.15 -2.34
CA THR A 142 -2.46 -2.75 -2.74
C THR A 142 -2.55 -1.92 -1.47
N LEU A 143 -2.19 -0.64 -1.56
CA LEU A 143 -2.32 0.27 -0.42
C LEU A 143 -3.78 0.74 -0.32
N PRO A 144 -4.58 0.31 0.67
CA PRO A 144 -5.93 0.82 0.84
C PRO A 144 -5.92 2.27 1.32
N TYR A 145 -7.06 2.94 1.19
CA TYR A 145 -7.30 4.25 1.79
C TYR A 145 -8.39 4.18 2.85
N TRP A 146 -8.34 5.12 3.78
CA TRP A 146 -9.40 5.35 4.76
C TRP A 146 -10.11 6.64 4.41
N ASP A 147 -11.42 6.54 4.11
CA ASP A 147 -12.26 7.73 3.94
C ASP A 147 -12.81 8.18 5.30
N CYS A 148 -12.05 9.06 5.96
CA CYS A 148 -12.40 9.60 7.27
C CYS A 148 -13.61 10.57 7.23
N VAL A 149 -14.02 11.04 6.05
CA VAL A 149 -15.19 11.92 5.92
C VAL A 149 -16.46 11.16 6.30
N MET A 150 -16.54 9.87 5.98
CA MET A 150 -17.66 9.01 6.41
C MET A 150 -17.78 8.93 7.93
N ASP A 151 -16.66 8.82 8.64
CA ASP A 151 -16.65 8.68 10.10
C ASP A 151 -16.94 10.00 10.81
N ASN A 152 -16.62 11.13 10.18
CA ASN A 152 -16.95 12.47 10.68
C ASN A 152 -18.46 12.74 10.78
N TYR A 153 -19.31 11.92 10.13
CA TYR A 153 -20.77 12.02 10.25
C TYR A 153 -21.36 11.24 11.43
N LEU A 154 -20.55 10.47 12.18
CA LEU A 154 -21.00 9.80 13.39
C LEU A 154 -21.21 10.81 14.53
N PRO A 155 -22.14 10.57 15.48
CA PRO A 155 -22.25 11.38 16.69
C PRO A 155 -20.93 11.46 17.47
N ASP A 156 -20.19 10.35 17.49
CA ASP A 156 -18.81 10.29 17.96
C ASP A 156 -17.96 9.52 16.92
N PRO A 157 -17.01 10.18 16.23
CA PRO A 157 -16.13 9.51 15.27
C PRO A 157 -15.28 8.39 15.86
N ARG A 158 -15.09 8.35 17.19
CA ARG A 158 -14.38 7.27 17.89
C ARG A 158 -15.13 5.94 17.87
N ASP A 159 -16.45 5.99 17.68
CA ASP A 159 -17.30 4.80 17.56
C ASP A 159 -17.20 4.14 16.17
N SER A 160 -16.36 4.68 15.28
CA SER A 160 -16.11 4.07 13.97
C SER A 160 -15.57 2.65 14.13
N ILE A 161 -16.11 1.72 13.33
CA ILE A 161 -15.57 0.38 13.18
C ILE A 161 -14.08 0.38 12.82
N PHE A 162 -13.55 1.48 12.24
CA PHE A 162 -12.13 1.66 11.95
C PHE A 162 -11.23 1.40 13.16
N PHE A 163 -11.69 1.75 14.36
CA PHE A 163 -10.98 1.57 15.64
C PHE A 163 -11.37 0.28 16.39
N SER A 164 -11.88 -0.73 15.68
CA SER A 164 -12.20 -2.04 16.27
C SER A 164 -11.03 -3.04 16.19
N PRO A 165 -11.06 -4.14 16.96
CA PRO A 165 -10.00 -5.16 16.95
C PRO A 165 -9.78 -5.85 15.59
N ILE A 166 -10.77 -5.84 14.70
CA ILE A 166 -10.63 -6.43 13.35
C ILE A 166 -9.94 -5.50 12.35
N PHE A 167 -9.82 -4.21 12.68
CA PHE A 167 -9.23 -3.15 11.84
C PHE A 167 -7.97 -2.58 12.51
N MET A 168 -7.99 -1.35 13.03
CA MET A 168 -6.79 -0.70 13.55
C MET A 168 -6.50 -1.06 15.02
N GLY A 169 -7.50 -1.58 15.75
CA GLY A 169 -7.41 -1.84 17.19
C GLY A 169 -8.00 -0.73 18.04
N GLU A 170 -8.32 -1.09 19.28
CA GLU A 170 -8.86 -0.21 20.32
C GLU A 170 -7.72 0.31 21.22
N THR A 171 -7.95 1.46 21.85
CA THR A 171 -7.00 2.05 22.80
C THR A 171 -7.39 1.86 24.25
N ASP A 172 -6.39 1.77 25.12
CA ASP A 172 -6.58 1.91 26.56
C ASP A 172 -6.82 3.38 26.98
N PHE A 173 -6.97 3.61 28.29
CA PHE A 173 -7.14 4.96 28.84
C PHE A 173 -5.93 5.89 28.61
N PHE A 174 -4.75 5.34 28.36
CA PHE A 174 -3.52 6.09 28.09
C PHE A 174 -3.31 6.35 26.59
N GLY A 175 -4.20 5.85 25.73
CA GLY A 175 -4.11 6.00 24.28
C GLY A 175 -3.25 4.93 23.59
N ASN A 176 -2.81 3.89 24.30
CA ASN A 176 -2.05 2.80 23.70
C ASN A 176 -2.98 1.84 22.95
N VAL A 177 -2.61 1.42 21.74
CA VAL A 177 -3.34 0.38 21.00
C VAL A 177 -3.08 -0.99 21.65
N ILE A 178 -4.12 -1.58 22.22
CA ILE A 178 -4.03 -2.83 23.02
C ILE A 178 -4.74 -4.02 22.37
N THR A 179 -5.51 -3.81 21.31
CA THR A 179 -6.16 -4.88 20.54
C THR A 179 -5.83 -4.78 19.05
N GLY A 180 -6.15 -5.84 18.30
CA GLY A 180 -5.98 -5.85 16.85
C GLY A 180 -4.54 -6.03 16.35
N PRO A 181 -4.32 -5.89 15.03
CA PRO A 181 -3.07 -6.28 14.36
C PRO A 181 -1.87 -5.38 14.70
N PHE A 182 -2.12 -4.17 15.20
CA PHE A 182 -1.10 -3.19 15.54
C PHE A 182 -0.85 -3.06 17.05
N ALA A 183 -1.50 -3.90 17.87
CA ALA A 183 -1.27 -3.91 19.30
C ALA A 183 0.22 -4.15 19.61
N TYR A 184 0.73 -3.41 20.60
CA TYR A 184 2.11 -3.53 21.09
C TYR A 184 3.21 -3.19 20.07
N TRP A 185 2.89 -2.45 19.01
CA TRP A 185 3.91 -1.86 18.15
C TRP A 185 4.62 -0.72 18.87
N SER A 186 5.94 -0.82 19.03
CA SER A 186 6.75 0.30 19.48
C SER A 186 6.87 1.37 18.40
N THR A 187 6.80 2.62 18.82
CA THR A 187 7.12 3.76 17.96
C THR A 187 8.63 3.90 17.78
N LEU A 188 9.07 4.87 16.99
CA LEU A 188 10.51 5.17 16.86
C LEU A 188 11.14 5.62 18.18
N ASP A 189 10.34 6.12 19.13
CA ASP A 189 10.80 6.70 20.38
C ASP A 189 10.78 5.69 21.56
N GLY A 190 10.31 4.46 21.32
CA GLY A 190 10.19 3.39 22.32
C GLY A 190 8.77 3.17 22.80
#